data_AF-A0A969D4W5-F1
#
_entry.id   AF-A0A969D4W5-F1
#
_cell.length_a   1.000
_cell.length_b   1.000
_cell.length_c   1.000
_cell.angle_alpha   90.00
_cell.angle_beta   90.00
_cell.angle_gamma   90.00
#
_symmetry.space_group_name_H-M   'P 1'
#
loop_
_entity.id
_entity.type
_entity.pdbx_description
1 polymer ?
#
loop_
_entity_poly.entity_id
_entity_poly.type
_entity_poly.pdbx_seq_one_letter_code
_entity_poly.pdbx_strand_id
1 'polypeptide(L)'
;MHRLVIATATTAALLFVHSVTSSAKAATLGGDSTCSKVSFSYLNCAGSFSGNDKGAQGSGLSNLNSLFGEGWSFVGDNEDGVVSFTNGGNGTQSGSASTGLSGFGAIAIKAGNSYSLYTVDDLATFDWGTAGVAKVGNKGNTPGLSHLSIYRQAKSAPPDSQEVPEPSLLLGIVGMLGISKRLRRKA
;
A
#
# COMPACT_ATOMS: atom_id res chain seq x y z
N MET A 1 58.01 -47.29 18.02
CA MET A 1 57.20 -46.41 18.88
C MET A 1 57.07 -45.05 18.22
N HIS A 2 55.97 -44.74 17.52
CA HIS A 2 55.60 -43.35 17.20
C HIS A 2 54.06 -43.29 17.14
N ARG A 3 53.48 -42.51 18.04
CA ARG A 3 52.03 -42.38 18.27
C ARG A 3 51.45 -41.37 17.29
N LEU A 4 50.36 -41.76 16.62
CA LEU A 4 49.56 -40.86 15.78
C LEU A 4 48.56 -40.13 16.69
N VAL A 5 48.64 -38.81 16.77
CA VAL A 5 47.67 -37.96 17.49
C VAL A 5 46.67 -37.45 16.47
N ILE A 6 45.40 -37.87 16.61
CA ILE A 6 44.28 -37.36 15.81
C ILE A 6 43.66 -36.21 16.61
N ALA A 7 43.85 -34.98 16.13
CA ALA A 7 43.16 -33.81 16.66
C ALA A 7 41.87 -33.59 15.86
N THR A 8 40.72 -33.86 16.47
CA THR A 8 39.41 -33.48 15.95
C THR A 8 39.15 -32.00 16.24
N ALA A 9 39.25 -31.15 15.22
CA ALA A 9 38.81 -29.77 15.30
C ALA A 9 37.30 -29.70 15.07
N THR A 10 36.53 -29.50 16.14
CA THR A 10 35.10 -29.18 16.07
C THR A 10 34.93 -27.71 15.71
N THR A 11 34.57 -27.44 14.45
CA THR A 11 34.22 -26.08 14.01
C THR A 11 32.77 -25.79 14.40
N ALA A 12 32.56 -24.98 15.43
CA ALA A 12 31.24 -24.43 15.76
C ALA A 12 30.90 -23.30 14.77
N ALA A 13 29.94 -23.54 13.89
CA ALA A 13 29.40 -22.51 13.01
C ALA A 13 28.43 -21.61 13.79
N LEU A 14 28.87 -20.40 14.12
CA LEU A 14 28.01 -19.34 14.66
C LEU A 14 27.11 -18.81 13.53
N LEU A 15 25.86 -19.26 13.50
CA LEU A 15 24.81 -18.68 12.66
C LEU A 15 24.41 -17.33 13.25
N PHE A 16 24.99 -16.25 12.74
CA PHE A 16 24.49 -14.90 12.97
C PHE A 16 23.18 -14.73 12.20
N VAL A 17 22.06 -14.91 12.91
CA VAL A 17 20.74 -14.51 12.43
C VAL A 17 20.69 -12.98 12.50
N HIS A 18 21.10 -12.32 11.42
CA HIS A 18 20.84 -10.89 11.25
C HIS A 18 19.36 -10.73 10.97
N SER A 19 18.59 -10.50 12.03
CA SER A 19 17.22 -10.00 11.94
C SER A 19 17.27 -8.63 11.26
N VAL A 20 17.20 -8.63 9.93
CA VAL A 20 16.95 -7.42 9.15
C VAL A 20 15.50 -7.00 9.41
N THR A 21 15.26 -6.30 10.51
CA THR A 21 14.04 -5.52 10.69
C THR A 21 14.11 -4.32 9.76
N SER A 22 13.94 -4.58 8.47
CA SER A 22 13.71 -3.52 7.49
C SER A 22 12.34 -2.93 7.80
N SER A 23 12.31 -1.74 8.39
CA SER A 23 11.09 -0.94 8.44
C SER A 23 10.70 -0.67 6.99
N ALA A 24 9.64 -1.33 6.51
CA ALA A 24 9.21 -1.23 5.12
C ALA A 24 8.89 0.23 4.81
N LYS A 25 9.76 0.90 4.06
CA LYS A 25 9.43 2.19 3.46
C LYS A 25 8.44 1.93 2.32
N ALA A 26 7.24 2.44 2.51
CA ALA A 26 6.17 2.56 1.53
C ALA A 26 6.65 3.03 0.15
N ALA A 27 5.97 2.60 -0.91
CA ALA A 27 6.24 3.10 -2.25
C ALA A 27 5.78 4.56 -2.37
N THR A 28 6.70 5.44 -2.77
CA THR A 28 6.39 6.83 -3.11
C THR A 28 6.06 6.91 -4.60
N LEU A 29 4.78 7.11 -4.92
CA LEU A 29 4.34 7.28 -6.30
C LEU A 29 3.93 8.75 -6.49
N GLY A 30 4.82 9.53 -7.10
CA GLY A 30 4.58 10.94 -7.39
C GLY A 30 5.32 11.90 -6.47
N GLY A 31 6.40 12.49 -7.02
CA GLY A 31 7.03 13.74 -6.59
C GLY A 31 7.74 13.75 -5.22
N ASP A 32 9.03 14.03 -5.24
CA ASP A 32 9.82 14.26 -4.03
C ASP A 32 9.30 15.48 -3.25
N SER A 33 8.62 15.26 -2.10
CA SER A 33 8.79 16.08 -0.89
C SER A 33 7.77 15.83 0.23
N THR A 34 6.59 15.24 -0.01
CA THR A 34 5.58 15.05 1.06
C THR A 34 5.80 13.77 1.86
N CYS A 35 5.96 12.65 1.18
CA CYS A 35 5.96 11.32 1.81
C CYS A 35 7.15 11.10 2.76
N SER A 36 8.27 11.77 2.52
CA SER A 36 9.47 11.70 3.35
C SER A 36 9.46 12.64 4.56
N LYS A 37 8.48 13.55 4.67
CA LYS A 37 8.40 14.56 5.73
C LYS A 37 7.43 14.24 6.85
N VAL A 38 6.56 13.25 6.65
CA VAL A 38 5.60 12.82 7.67
C VAL A 38 6.15 11.66 8.50
N SER A 39 5.72 11.56 9.75
CA SER A 39 6.18 10.55 10.72
C SER A 39 5.12 9.48 11.05
N PHE A 40 4.02 9.42 10.32
CA PHE A 40 2.95 8.43 10.53
C PHE A 40 3.02 7.28 9.53
N SER A 41 2.36 6.16 9.85
CA SER A 41 2.33 4.96 9.00
C SER A 41 1.39 5.12 7.80
N TYR A 42 1.88 4.76 6.62
CA TYR A 42 1.11 4.70 5.37
C TYR A 42 1.71 3.62 4.46
N LEU A 43 0.93 3.16 3.48
CA LEU A 43 1.34 2.13 2.52
C LEU A 43 1.88 2.72 1.22
N ASN A 44 1.20 3.74 0.69
CA ASN A 44 1.60 4.50 -0.48
C ASN A 44 1.29 5.96 -0.23
N CYS A 45 2.05 6.84 -0.87
CA CYS A 45 1.84 8.28 -0.76
C CYS A 45 2.14 9.00 -2.07
N ALA A 46 1.38 10.08 -2.30
CA ALA A 46 1.56 10.97 -3.44
C ALA A 46 1.24 12.42 -3.06
N GLY A 47 2.02 13.37 -3.57
CA GLY A 47 1.78 14.79 -3.40
C GLY A 47 3.07 15.62 -3.41
N SER A 48 3.02 16.94 -3.17
CA SER A 48 1.80 17.74 -3.00
C SER A 48 1.07 18.00 -4.32
N PHE A 49 -0.25 17.85 -4.31
CA PHE A 49 -1.12 18.34 -5.39
C PHE A 49 -1.61 19.75 -5.06
N SER A 50 -1.77 20.59 -6.09
CA SER A 50 -2.36 21.93 -5.91
C SER A 50 -3.88 21.86 -6.00
N GLY A 51 -4.56 22.66 -5.17
CA GLY A 51 -6.01 22.79 -5.16
C GLY A 51 -6.69 21.96 -4.08
N ASN A 52 -7.93 21.57 -4.36
CA ASN A 52 -8.78 20.80 -3.45
C ASN A 52 -8.69 19.31 -3.79
N ASP A 53 -8.83 18.47 -2.77
CA ASP A 53 -8.91 17.02 -2.91
C ASP A 53 -10.35 16.57 -3.19
N LYS A 54 -11.36 17.22 -2.61
CA LYS A 54 -12.79 16.88 -2.74
C LYS A 54 -13.61 17.94 -3.51
N GLY A 55 -14.85 17.58 -3.85
CA GLY A 55 -15.85 18.45 -4.48
C GLY A 55 -15.72 18.59 -6.00
N ALA A 56 -16.52 19.47 -6.61
CA ALA A 56 -16.58 19.66 -8.07
C ALA A 56 -15.26 20.14 -8.69
N GLN A 57 -14.40 20.79 -7.90
CA GLN A 57 -13.06 21.23 -8.30
C GLN A 57 -11.95 20.35 -7.69
N GLY A 58 -12.32 19.26 -7.02
CA GLY A 58 -11.40 18.37 -6.35
C GLY A 58 -10.79 17.34 -7.29
N SER A 59 -9.49 17.10 -7.18
CA SER A 59 -8.76 16.11 -7.99
C SER A 59 -8.30 14.89 -7.18
N GLY A 60 -8.71 14.75 -5.92
CA GLY A 60 -8.31 13.65 -5.04
C GLY A 60 -8.70 12.29 -5.61
N LEU A 61 -9.96 12.14 -6.02
CA LEU A 61 -10.46 10.88 -6.57
C LEU A 61 -9.77 10.47 -7.88
N SER A 62 -9.60 11.41 -8.82
CA SER A 62 -8.93 11.12 -10.09
C SER A 62 -7.45 10.80 -9.89
N ASN A 63 -6.76 11.49 -8.97
CA ASN A 63 -5.36 11.20 -8.64
C ASN A 63 -5.21 9.84 -7.95
N LEU A 64 -6.10 9.46 -7.04
CA LEU A 64 -6.12 8.09 -6.46
C LEU A 64 -6.27 7.03 -7.55
N ASN A 65 -7.26 7.18 -8.44
CA ASN A 65 -7.49 6.24 -9.53
C ASN A 65 -6.27 6.12 -10.47
N SER A 66 -5.65 7.26 -10.80
CA SER A 66 -4.50 7.30 -11.70
C SER A 66 -3.21 6.75 -11.08
N LEU A 67 -3.01 6.88 -9.77
CA LEU A 67 -1.73 6.58 -9.11
C LEU A 67 -1.75 5.25 -8.35
N PHE A 68 -2.91 4.85 -7.82
CA PHE A 68 -3.08 3.68 -6.96
C PHE A 68 -4.10 2.67 -7.51
N GLY A 69 -4.46 2.80 -8.78
CA GLY A 69 -5.42 1.94 -9.47
C GLY A 69 -6.87 2.37 -9.26
N GLU A 70 -7.77 1.88 -10.11
CA GLU A 70 -9.17 2.29 -10.14
C GLU A 70 -10.01 1.75 -8.97
N GLY A 71 -11.29 2.16 -8.92
CA GLY A 71 -12.27 1.64 -7.95
C GLY A 71 -12.38 2.46 -6.67
N TRP A 72 -11.76 3.65 -6.60
CA TRP A 72 -11.92 4.53 -5.46
C TRP A 72 -13.27 5.24 -5.46
N SER A 73 -13.77 5.56 -4.26
CA SER A 73 -14.93 6.41 -4.03
C SER A 73 -14.71 7.30 -2.82
N PHE A 74 -15.11 8.57 -2.91
CA PHE A 74 -15.13 9.49 -1.78
C PHE A 74 -16.23 9.07 -0.79
N VAL A 75 -15.90 9.02 0.50
CA VAL A 75 -16.84 8.65 1.56
C VAL A 75 -17.35 9.87 2.31
N GLY A 76 -16.46 10.82 2.58
CA GLY A 76 -16.73 12.00 3.38
C GLY A 76 -15.45 12.49 4.04
N ASP A 77 -15.57 13.50 4.88
CA ASP A 77 -14.44 14.11 5.57
C ASP A 77 -14.79 14.53 7.01
N ASN A 78 -13.97 15.41 7.59
CA ASN A 78 -14.18 15.97 8.92
C ASN A 78 -15.32 17.01 8.99
N GLU A 79 -15.79 17.56 7.86
CA GLU A 79 -16.93 18.48 7.81
C GLU A 79 -18.26 17.71 7.71
N ASP A 80 -18.23 16.56 7.02
CA ASP A 80 -19.37 15.65 6.87
C ASP A 80 -19.60 14.75 8.11
N GLY A 81 -18.73 14.85 9.13
CA GLY A 81 -18.80 14.05 10.36
C GLY A 81 -18.31 12.60 10.20
N VAL A 82 -17.77 12.23 9.03
CA VAL A 82 -17.19 10.89 8.79
C VAL A 82 -15.89 10.71 9.57
N VAL A 83 -15.12 11.78 9.70
CA VAL A 83 -13.84 11.80 10.43
C VAL A 83 -14.01 12.49 11.77
N SER A 84 -13.64 11.79 12.84
CA SER A 84 -13.59 12.33 14.20
C SER A 84 -12.14 12.48 14.65
N PHE A 85 -11.71 13.70 14.97
CA PHE A 85 -10.37 13.91 15.51
C PHE A 85 -10.28 13.38 16.95
N THR A 86 -9.30 12.52 17.21
CA THR A 86 -9.01 12.01 18.55
C THR A 86 -7.86 12.77 19.21
N ASN A 87 -7.00 13.41 18.40
CA ASN A 87 -6.00 14.37 18.83
C ASN A 87 -5.72 15.39 17.71
N GLY A 88 -5.48 16.65 18.06
CA GLY A 88 -5.33 17.74 17.09
C GLY A 88 -6.64 18.07 16.36
N GLY A 89 -6.53 18.68 15.17
CA GLY A 89 -7.67 18.96 14.31
C GLY A 89 -7.38 20.10 13.34
N ASN A 90 -8.44 20.81 12.93
CA ASN A 90 -8.32 21.95 12.04
C ASN A 90 -7.34 23.00 12.61
N GLY A 91 -6.40 23.43 11.78
CA GLY A 91 -5.34 24.38 12.16
C GLY A 91 -4.13 23.76 12.86
N THR A 92 -4.16 22.49 13.27
CA THR A 92 -2.97 21.81 13.84
C THR A 92 -2.15 21.13 12.75
N GLN A 93 -0.86 20.89 13.00
CA GLN A 93 0.05 20.35 12.00
C GLN A 93 0.09 18.82 11.95
N SER A 94 -0.32 18.17 13.03
CA SER A 94 -0.40 16.72 13.17
C SER A 94 -1.47 16.36 14.18
N GLY A 95 -1.86 15.09 14.16
CA GLY A 95 -2.84 14.55 15.08
C GLY A 95 -3.20 13.12 14.74
N SER A 96 -4.30 12.68 15.31
CA SER A 96 -4.90 11.37 15.04
C SER A 96 -6.40 11.53 14.85
N ALA A 97 -6.98 10.61 14.10
CA ALA A 97 -8.40 10.60 13.80
C ALA A 97 -8.93 9.17 13.78
N SER A 98 -10.25 9.06 13.93
CA SER A 98 -10.99 7.82 13.78
C SER A 98 -12.16 8.01 12.83
N THR A 99 -12.62 6.90 12.28
CA THR A 99 -13.85 6.84 11.48
C THR A 99 -14.70 5.65 11.92
N GLY A 100 -15.96 5.60 11.49
CA GLY A 100 -16.80 4.40 11.62
C GLY A 100 -16.49 3.31 10.58
N LEU A 101 -15.39 3.44 9.82
CA LEU A 101 -15.00 2.54 8.74
C LEU A 101 -13.85 1.65 9.20
N SER A 102 -13.63 0.54 8.49
CA SER A 102 -12.48 -0.32 8.73
C SER A 102 -11.90 -0.88 7.44
N GLY A 103 -10.64 -1.31 7.52
CA GLY A 103 -9.87 -1.90 6.44
C GLY A 103 -9.25 -0.87 5.50
N PHE A 104 -8.65 -1.40 4.44
CA PHE A 104 -7.84 -0.62 3.51
C PHE A 104 -8.60 0.56 2.90
N GLY A 105 -7.91 1.69 2.81
CA GLY A 105 -8.45 2.89 2.20
C GLY A 105 -7.40 3.95 1.98
N ALA A 106 -7.85 5.17 1.71
CA ALA A 106 -6.96 6.31 1.53
C ALA A 106 -7.50 7.54 2.26
N ILE A 107 -6.56 8.36 2.71
CA ILE A 107 -6.80 9.66 3.32
C ILE A 107 -6.18 10.76 2.45
N ALA A 108 -6.89 11.87 2.28
CA ALA A 108 -6.31 13.08 1.72
C ALA A 108 -6.13 14.11 2.84
N ILE A 109 -4.90 14.56 3.02
CA ILE A 109 -4.55 15.59 4.00
C ILE A 109 -4.39 16.89 3.23
N LYS A 110 -5.25 17.87 3.50
CA LYS A 110 -5.22 19.19 2.87
C LYS A 110 -4.71 20.24 3.85
N ALA A 111 -3.74 21.03 3.41
CA ALA A 111 -3.19 22.15 4.15
C ALA A 111 -2.87 23.31 3.19
N GLY A 112 -3.39 24.50 3.49
CA GLY A 112 -3.33 25.63 2.57
C GLY A 112 -3.96 25.30 1.20
N ASN A 113 -3.31 25.71 0.11
CA ASN A 113 -3.78 25.46 -1.26
C ASN A 113 -3.26 24.15 -1.88
N SER A 114 -2.93 23.17 -1.04
CA SER A 114 -2.39 21.90 -1.47
C SER A 114 -2.88 20.74 -0.63
N TYR A 115 -2.82 19.54 -1.19
CA TYR A 115 -3.16 18.30 -0.48
C TYR A 115 -2.19 17.17 -0.84
N SER A 116 -2.18 16.10 -0.06
CA SER A 116 -1.45 14.88 -0.36
C SER A 116 -2.30 13.65 -0.02
N LEU A 117 -2.07 12.56 -0.72
CA LEU A 117 -2.81 11.32 -0.63
C LEU A 117 -1.96 10.26 0.04
N TYR A 118 -2.57 9.48 0.92
CA TYR A 118 -1.92 8.37 1.62
C TYR A 118 -2.87 7.19 1.65
N THR A 119 -2.43 6.01 1.20
CA THR A 119 -3.19 4.77 1.43
C THR A 119 -2.80 4.19 2.79
N VAL A 120 -3.76 3.63 3.52
CA VAL A 120 -3.57 3.06 4.87
C VAL A 120 -4.18 1.67 4.94
N ASP A 121 -3.61 0.80 5.79
CA ASP A 121 -4.14 -0.56 6.01
C ASP A 121 -5.53 -0.56 6.64
N ASP A 122 -5.82 0.42 7.49
CA ASP A 122 -7.07 0.52 8.23
C ASP A 122 -7.52 1.98 8.39
N LEU A 123 -8.78 2.25 8.04
CA LEU A 123 -9.44 3.54 8.23
C LEU A 123 -10.07 3.73 9.61
N ALA A 124 -10.10 2.70 10.46
CA ALA A 124 -10.73 2.79 11.78
C ALA A 124 -10.07 3.85 12.66
N THR A 125 -8.73 3.85 12.70
CA THR A 125 -7.92 4.85 13.39
C THR A 125 -6.62 5.06 12.63
N PHE A 126 -6.22 6.30 12.44
CA PHE A 126 -4.97 6.64 11.78
C PHE A 126 -4.41 7.98 12.26
N ASP A 127 -3.09 8.10 12.18
CA ASP A 127 -2.37 9.34 12.41
C ASP A 127 -2.29 10.15 11.12
N TRP A 128 -2.13 11.46 11.24
CA TRP A 128 -2.02 12.36 10.10
C TRP A 128 -1.04 13.52 10.40
N GLY A 129 -0.52 14.11 9.32
CA GLY A 129 0.40 15.25 9.41
C GLY A 129 0.46 16.06 8.12
N THR A 130 0.66 17.37 8.27
CA THR A 130 0.68 18.36 7.18
C THR A 130 2.07 18.65 6.64
N ALA A 131 3.10 18.03 7.23
CA ALA A 131 4.48 18.24 6.83
C ALA A 131 4.69 17.85 5.36
N GLY A 132 5.13 18.82 4.55
CA GLY A 132 5.32 18.63 3.11
C GLY A 132 4.06 18.71 2.25
N VAL A 133 2.86 18.78 2.84
CA VAL A 133 1.59 18.87 2.10
C VAL A 133 1.49 20.15 1.28
N ALA A 134 1.98 21.27 1.81
CA ALA A 134 2.09 22.51 1.06
C ALA A 134 3.56 22.87 0.87
N LYS A 135 3.91 23.33 -0.34
CA LYS A 135 5.22 23.92 -0.60
C LYS A 135 5.32 25.25 0.15
N VAL A 136 5.99 25.21 1.29
CA VAL A 136 6.43 26.41 2.00
C VAL A 136 7.84 26.74 1.54
N GLY A 137 8.08 27.99 1.15
CA GLY A 137 9.44 28.43 0.80
C GLY A 137 10.38 28.32 2.00
N ASN A 138 11.66 28.63 1.83
CA ASN A 138 12.71 28.44 2.86
C ASN A 138 12.47 29.17 4.21
N LYS A 139 11.47 30.06 4.30
CA LYS A 139 11.07 30.80 5.51
C LYS A 139 9.59 30.60 5.89
N GLY A 140 8.86 29.72 5.21
CA GLY A 140 7.42 29.56 5.37
C GLY A 140 7.06 28.57 6.49
N ASN A 141 6.03 28.91 7.26
CA ASN A 141 5.45 28.00 8.25
C ASN A 141 4.60 26.95 7.53
N THR A 142 4.79 25.67 7.87
CA THR A 142 3.90 24.58 7.43
C THR A 142 2.46 24.92 7.85
N PRO A 143 1.51 25.05 6.91
CA PRO A 143 0.14 25.35 7.26
C PRO A 143 -0.47 24.20 8.04
N GLY A 144 -1.36 24.52 8.97
CA GLY A 144 -2.17 23.52 9.68
C GLY A 144 -3.20 22.86 8.77
N LEU A 145 -3.83 21.82 9.28
CA LEU A 145 -4.84 21.04 8.60
C LEU A 145 -6.05 21.92 8.25
N SER A 146 -6.52 21.79 7.02
CA SER A 146 -7.75 22.43 6.57
C SER A 146 -8.87 21.41 6.36
N HIS A 147 -8.55 20.26 5.74
CA HIS A 147 -9.50 19.18 5.51
C HIS A 147 -8.78 17.82 5.60
N LEU A 148 -9.51 16.82 6.05
CA LEU A 148 -9.08 15.42 6.12
C LEU A 148 -10.17 14.54 5.52
N SER A 149 -9.96 14.13 4.27
CA SER A 149 -10.94 13.40 3.48
C SER A 149 -10.66 11.90 3.42
N ILE A 150 -11.71 11.10 3.31
CA ILE A 150 -11.65 9.64 3.29
C ILE A 150 -12.14 9.08 1.97
N TYR A 151 -11.38 8.10 1.47
CA TYR A 151 -11.70 7.36 0.26
C TYR A 151 -11.61 5.86 0.55
N ARG A 152 -12.49 5.09 -0.07
CA ARG A 152 -12.45 3.64 -0.04
C ARG A 152 -12.26 3.11 -1.45
N GLN A 153 -11.49 2.05 -1.57
CA GLN A 153 -11.43 1.27 -2.81
C GLN A 153 -12.49 0.18 -2.73
N ALA A 154 -13.32 0.06 -3.77
CA ALA A 154 -14.15 -1.12 -3.94
C ALA A 154 -13.22 -2.34 -3.93
N LYS A 155 -13.56 -3.34 -3.12
CA LYS A 155 -12.86 -4.62 -3.14
C LYS A 155 -12.99 -5.16 -4.56
N SER A 156 -11.89 -5.31 -5.29
CA SER A 156 -11.92 -5.92 -6.62
C SER A 156 -12.70 -7.21 -6.51
N ALA A 157 -13.74 -7.37 -7.35
CA ALA A 157 -14.40 -8.66 -7.48
C ALA A 157 -13.29 -9.71 -7.71
N PRO A 158 -13.36 -10.89 -7.07
CA PRO A 158 -12.42 -11.96 -7.38
C PRO A 158 -12.36 -12.11 -8.91
N PRO A 159 -11.17 -12.22 -9.52
CA PRO A 159 -11.11 -12.52 -10.95
C PRO A 159 -11.95 -13.77 -11.17
N ASP A 160 -12.87 -13.73 -12.14
CA ASP A 160 -13.61 -14.92 -12.55
C ASP A 160 -12.58 -16.01 -12.79
N SER A 161 -12.62 -17.05 -11.96
CA SER A 161 -11.69 -18.17 -12.05
C SER A 161 -11.94 -18.84 -13.39
N GLN A 162 -11.16 -18.48 -14.41
CA GLN A 162 -11.14 -19.25 -15.63
C GLN A 162 -10.66 -20.65 -15.26
N GLU A 163 -11.53 -21.63 -15.46
CA GLU A 163 -11.25 -23.04 -15.28
C GLU A 163 -10.13 -23.42 -16.27
N VAL A 164 -8.88 -23.34 -15.82
CA VAL A 164 -7.75 -23.79 -16.63
C VAL A 164 -7.86 -25.31 -16.70
N PRO A 165 -7.93 -25.92 -17.90
CA PRO A 165 -7.99 -27.37 -18.03
C PRO A 165 -6.79 -27.99 -17.31
N GLU A 166 -7.06 -28.85 -16.33
CA GLU A 166 -6.00 -29.50 -15.59
C GLU A 166 -5.06 -30.26 -16.56
N PRO A 167 -3.74 -30.26 -16.30
CA PRO A 167 -2.76 -30.94 -17.16
C PRO A 167 -3.03 -32.45 -17.30
N SER A 168 -3.82 -33.03 -16.41
CA SER A 168 -4.36 -34.39 -16.49
C SER A 168 -5.20 -34.63 -17.75
N LEU A 169 -5.95 -33.63 -18.22
CA LEU A 169 -6.75 -33.70 -19.45
C LEU A 169 -5.84 -33.78 -20.69
N LEU A 170 -4.73 -33.03 -20.69
CA LEU A 170 -3.74 -33.00 -21.77
C LEU A 170 -2.94 -34.32 -21.84
N LEU A 171 -2.59 -34.90 -20.69
CA LEU A 171 -1.94 -36.21 -20.63
C LEU A 171 -2.85 -37.35 -21.12
N GLY A 172 -4.15 -37.28 -20.81
CA GLY A 172 -5.14 -38.27 -21.26
C GLY A 172 -5.30 -38.33 -22.79
N ILE A 173 -5.27 -37.18 -23.46
CA ILE A 173 -5.42 -37.09 -24.93
C ILE A 173 -4.19 -37.66 -25.66
N VAL A 174 -2.98 -37.43 -25.13
CA VAL A 174 -1.73 -37.99 -25.71
C VAL A 174 -1.66 -39.51 -25.51
N GLY A 175 -2.14 -40.02 -24.38
CA GLY A 175 -2.17 -41.47 -24.09
C GLY A 175 -3.05 -42.27 -25.05
N MET A 176 -4.20 -41.73 -25.46
CA MET A 176 -5.13 -42.45 -26.36
C MET A 176 -4.64 -42.54 -27.82
N LEU A 177 -3.88 -41.54 -28.31
CA LEU A 177 -3.31 -41.56 -29.66
C LEU A 177 -2.08 -42.48 -29.80
N GLY A 178 -1.38 -42.79 -28.71
CA GLY A 178 -0.22 -43.66 -28.71
C GLY A 178 -0.53 -45.16 -28.82
N ILE A 179 -1.68 -45.59 -28.30
CA ILE A 179 -2.04 -47.02 -28.20
C ILE A 179 -2.53 -47.59 -29.56
N SER A 180 -3.14 -46.75 -30.39
CA SER A 180 -3.73 -47.15 -31.68
C SER A 180 -2.69 -47.50 -32.76
N LYS A 181 -1.44 -47.02 -32.66
CA LYS A 181 -0.36 -47.42 -33.58
C LYS A 181 0.29 -48.76 -33.25
N ARG A 182 0.23 -49.23 -31.99
CA ARG A 182 0.91 -50.48 -31.59
C ARG A 182 0.10 -51.74 -31.91
N LEU A 183 -1.22 -51.61 -32.03
CA LEU A 183 -2.10 -52.74 -32.37
C LEU A 183 -2.17 -53.07 -33.87
N ARG A 184 -1.75 -52.16 -34.77
CA ARG A 184 -1.70 -52.42 -36.23
C ARG A 184 -0.42 -53.11 -36.72
N ARG A 185 0.55 -53.41 -35.86
CA ARG A 185 1.79 -54.12 -36.24
C ARG A 185 1.77 -55.64 -35.97
N LYS A 186 0.64 -56.19 -35.54
CA LYS A 186 0.41 -57.65 -35.46
C LYS A 186 -0.90 -58.00 -36.17
N ALA A 187 -0.86 -57.96 -37.50
CA ALA A 187 -1.71 -58.70 -38.41
C ALA A 187 -0.86 -59.02 -39.64
#